data_AF-A0A6N6TA39-F1
#
_entry.id   AF-A0A6N6TA39-F1
#
_cell.length_a   1.000
_cell.length_b   1.000
_cell.length_c   1.000
_cell.angle_alpha   90.00
_cell.angle_beta   90.00
_cell.angle_gamma   90.00
#
_symmetry.space_group_name_H-M   'P 1'
#
loop_
_entity.id
_entity.type
_entity.pdbx_description
1 polymer ?
#
loop_
_entity_poly.entity_id
_entity_poly.type
_entity_poly.pdbx_seq_one_letter_code
_entity_poly.pdbx_strand_id
1 'polypeptide(L)'
;MLNHSPTPPSTLSRARRIALKNGIHYAYTGNVNDEKGGSTYCHQCGKKLIGRDGYTLGEWNLTADGCCNGCGTPCAGVFEAQPGTWGARRRPVRLRQYAD
;
A
#
# COMPACT_ATOMS: atom_id res chain seq x y z
N MET A 1 17.52 -14.17 13.97
CA MET A 1 17.55 -14.48 12.52
C MET A 1 17.26 -15.98 12.39
N LEU A 2 16.28 -16.39 11.59
CA LEU A 2 15.90 -17.81 11.48
C LEU A 2 16.83 -18.54 10.49
N ASN A 3 17.02 -19.85 10.68
CA ASN A 3 17.83 -20.71 9.81
C ASN A 3 17.09 -21.11 8.52
N HIS A 4 16.49 -20.15 7.81
CA HIS A 4 15.92 -20.38 6.48
C HIS A 4 15.95 -19.10 5.64
N SER A 5 15.98 -19.28 4.31
CA SER A 5 15.96 -18.17 3.36
C SER A 5 14.64 -17.39 3.43
N PRO A 6 14.64 -16.07 3.13
CA PRO A 6 13.42 -15.28 3.04
C PRO A 6 12.40 -15.88 2.06
N THR A 7 11.12 -15.61 2.30
CA THR A 7 10.05 -16.04 1.38
C THR A 7 10.28 -15.41 0.00
N PRO A 8 10.33 -16.21 -1.09
CA PRO A 8 10.57 -15.68 -2.43
C PRO A 8 9.47 -14.68 -2.86
N PRO A 9 9.81 -13.59 -3.57
CA PRO A 9 8.82 -12.61 -4.05
C PRO A 9 7.70 -13.24 -4.90
N SER A 10 8.02 -14.25 -5.71
CA SER A 10 7.05 -14.96 -6.54
C SER A 10 5.95 -15.66 -5.72
N THR A 11 6.29 -16.14 -4.52
CA THR A 11 5.33 -16.71 -3.57
C THR A 11 4.35 -15.64 -3.08
N LEU A 12 4.85 -14.43 -2.77
CA LEU A 12 4.01 -13.31 -2.35
C LEU A 12 3.08 -12.86 -3.48
N SER A 13 3.60 -12.68 -4.70
CA SER A 13 2.77 -12.31 -5.85
C SER A 13 1.71 -13.37 -6.16
N ARG A 14 2.04 -14.66 -5.96
CA ARG A 14 1.06 -15.75 -6.09
C ARG A 14 -0.02 -15.68 -5.01
N ALA A 15 0.35 -15.51 -3.75
CA ALA A 15 -0.58 -15.36 -2.64
C ALA A 15 -1.55 -14.19 -2.85
N ARG A 16 -1.01 -13.02 -3.26
CA ARG A 16 -1.82 -11.85 -3.62
C ARG A 16 -2.85 -12.18 -4.70
N ARG A 17 -2.45 -12.85 -5.78
CA ARG A 17 -3.38 -13.23 -6.87
C ARG A 17 -4.51 -14.13 -6.36
N ILE A 18 -4.20 -15.07 -5.47
CA ILE A 18 -5.20 -15.97 -4.87
C ILE A 18 -6.18 -15.16 -4.03
N ALA A 19 -5.70 -14.25 -3.17
CA ALA A 19 -6.55 -13.39 -2.35
C ALA A 19 -7.52 -12.56 -3.21
N LEU A 20 -7.01 -11.90 -4.26
CA LEU A 20 -7.85 -11.11 -5.19
C LEU A 20 -8.92 -11.97 -5.86
N LYS A 21 -8.56 -13.18 -6.31
CA LYS A 21 -9.52 -14.13 -6.93
C LYS A 21 -10.62 -14.60 -5.97
N ASN A 22 -10.37 -14.59 -4.67
CA ASN A 22 -11.34 -14.96 -3.63
C ASN A 22 -12.13 -13.76 -3.09
N GLY A 23 -12.08 -12.60 -3.75
CA GLY A 23 -12.89 -11.44 -3.38
C GLY A 23 -12.24 -10.48 -2.39
N ILE A 24 -10.98 -10.72 -1.98
CA ILE A 24 -10.24 -9.69 -1.23
C ILE A 24 -9.94 -8.53 -2.17
N HIS A 25 -10.53 -7.36 -1.92
CA HIS A 25 -10.35 -6.19 -2.78
C HIS A 25 -8.93 -5.60 -2.69
N TYR A 26 -8.33 -5.61 -1.50
CA TYR A 26 -7.09 -4.91 -1.21
C TYR A 26 -6.07 -5.85 -0.55
N ALA A 27 -5.38 -6.64 -1.38
CA ALA A 27 -4.27 -7.49 -0.95
C ALA A 27 -2.93 -6.90 -1.40
N TYR A 28 -1.97 -6.80 -0.48
CA TYR A 28 -0.67 -6.16 -0.74
C TYR A 28 0.50 -7.13 -0.56
N THR A 29 1.55 -6.97 -1.36
CA THR A 29 2.84 -7.63 -1.13
C THR A 29 3.71 -6.70 -0.26
N GLY A 30 4.21 -7.21 0.86
CA GLY A 30 5.04 -6.45 1.81
C GLY A 30 6.50 -6.91 1.79
N ASN A 31 7.41 -6.03 2.25
CA ASN A 31 8.86 -6.29 2.36
C ASN A 31 9.54 -6.71 1.04
N VAL A 32 8.98 -6.31 -0.10
CA VAL A 32 9.53 -6.48 -1.45
C VAL A 32 9.28 -5.20 -2.26
N ASN A 33 10.17 -4.90 -3.20
CA ASN A 33 9.95 -3.83 -4.18
C ASN A 33 9.04 -4.38 -5.28
N ASP A 34 7.74 -4.13 -5.15
CA ASP A 34 6.69 -4.61 -6.05
C ASP A 34 5.61 -3.54 -6.13
N GLU A 35 5.79 -2.55 -7.00
CA GLU A 35 4.86 -1.44 -7.13
C GLU A 35 3.42 -1.93 -7.42
N LYS A 36 3.30 -2.94 -8.29
CA LYS A 36 2.02 -3.54 -8.66
C LYS A 36 1.33 -4.22 -7.48
N GLY A 37 2.11 -4.84 -6.60
CA GLY A 37 1.59 -5.51 -5.42
C GLY A 37 1.39 -4.59 -4.22
N GLY A 38 2.16 -3.52 -4.08
CA GLY A 38 2.06 -2.52 -3.00
C GLY A 38 1.03 -1.41 -3.25
N SER A 39 0.65 -1.19 -4.52
CA SER A 39 -0.31 -0.16 -4.91
C SER A 39 -1.77 -0.56 -4.61
N THR A 40 -2.60 0.46 -4.37
CA THR A 40 -4.06 0.32 -4.20
C THR A 40 -4.75 0.51 -5.55
N TYR A 41 -5.69 -0.36 -5.88
CA TYR A 41 -6.47 -0.30 -7.11
C TYR A 41 -7.96 -0.22 -6.76
N CYS A 42 -8.72 0.52 -7.56
CA CYS A 42 -10.17 0.58 -7.41
C CYS A 42 -10.75 -0.81 -7.66
N HIS A 43 -11.50 -1.33 -6.68
CA HIS A 43 -12.09 -2.67 -6.79
C HIS A 43 -13.19 -2.75 -7.84
N GLN A 44 -13.75 -1.61 -8.27
CA GLN A 44 -14.78 -1.56 -9.30
C GLN A 44 -14.20 -1.40 -10.71
N CYS A 45 -13.38 -0.36 -10.95
CA CYS A 45 -12.90 -0.04 -12.30
C CYS A 45 -11.45 -0.44 -12.58
N GLY A 46 -10.73 -0.97 -11.59
CA GLY A 46 -9.33 -1.39 -11.73
C GLY A 46 -8.30 -0.25 -11.82
N LYS A 47 -8.72 1.03 -11.80
CA LYS A 47 -7.81 2.18 -11.82
C LYS A 47 -6.87 2.15 -10.62
N LYS A 48 -5.57 2.42 -10.82
CA LYS A 48 -4.61 2.58 -9.71
C LYS A 48 -4.97 3.84 -8.92
N LEU A 49 -5.39 3.66 -7.67
CA LEU A 49 -5.80 4.74 -6.78
C LEU A 49 -4.62 5.36 -6.06
N ILE A 50 -3.77 4.53 -5.48
CA ILE A 50 -2.59 4.97 -4.74
C ILE A 50 -1.39 4.15 -5.21
N GLY A 51 -0.46 4.79 -5.91
CA GLY A 51 0.81 4.18 -6.28
C GLY A 51 1.73 4.07 -5.07
N ARG A 52 2.35 2.91 -4.86
CA ARG A 52 3.33 2.71 -3.78
C ARG A 52 4.47 1.82 -4.23
N ASP A 53 5.69 2.24 -3.95
CA ASP A 53 6.87 1.38 -3.95
C ASP A 53 7.64 1.61 -2.65
N GLY A 54 7.56 0.63 -1.74
CA GLY A 54 7.96 0.79 -0.35
C GLY A 54 7.23 1.95 0.35
N TYR A 55 7.99 2.93 0.83
CA TYR A 55 7.48 4.13 1.51
C TYR A 55 7.31 5.35 0.60
N THR A 56 7.56 5.19 -0.71
CA THR A 56 7.37 6.26 -1.69
C THR A 56 5.97 6.16 -2.27
N LEU A 57 5.22 7.27 -2.21
CA LEU A 57 3.93 7.39 -2.88
C LEU A 57 4.12 7.87 -4.32
N GLY A 58 3.38 7.25 -5.23
CA GLY A 58 3.28 7.61 -6.65
C GLY A 58 1.97 8.32 -6.93
N GLU A 59 1.11 7.71 -7.76
CA GLU A 59 -0.18 8.30 -8.13
C GLU A 59 -1.11 8.49 -6.93
N TRP A 60 -1.93 9.54 -6.98
CA TRP A 60 -3.00 9.82 -6.02
C TRP A 60 -4.29 10.13 -6.78
N ASN A 61 -5.07 9.09 -7.06
CA ASN A 61 -6.31 9.16 -7.84
C ASN A 61 -7.57 9.05 -6.97
N LEU A 62 -7.50 9.61 -5.76
CA LEU A 62 -8.63 9.73 -4.85
C LEU A 62 -9.18 11.15 -4.87
N THR A 63 -10.50 11.28 -4.69
CA THR A 63 -11.14 12.55 -4.34
C THR A 63 -10.86 12.88 -2.87
N ALA A 64 -11.19 14.12 -2.45
CA ALA A 64 -11.04 14.54 -1.05
C ALA A 64 -11.83 13.65 -0.07
N ASP A 65 -12.96 13.09 -0.52
CA ASP A 65 -13.81 12.18 0.28
C ASP A 65 -13.35 10.71 0.23
N GLY A 66 -12.19 10.41 -0.38
CA GLY A 66 -11.65 9.04 -0.45
C GLY A 66 -12.28 8.16 -1.53
N CYS A 67 -12.92 8.74 -2.55
CA CYS A 67 -13.52 8.00 -3.67
C CYS A 67 -12.58 7.92 -4.88
N CYS A 68 -12.72 6.89 -5.70
CA CYS A 68 -12.04 6.80 -6.99
C CYS A 68 -12.39 8.00 -7.88
N ASN A 69 -11.39 8.77 -8.31
CA ASN A 69 -11.62 9.92 -9.21
C ASN A 69 -12.05 9.54 -10.64
N GLY A 70 -12.07 8.24 -10.97
CA GLY A 70 -12.48 7.73 -12.28
C GLY A 70 -13.91 7.20 -12.33
N CYS A 71 -14.39 6.56 -11.25
CA CYS A 71 -15.72 5.93 -11.24
C CYS A 71 -16.56 6.23 -9.99
N GLY A 72 -16.06 7.06 -9.07
CA GLY A 72 -16.77 7.45 -7.85
C GLY A 72 -16.87 6.38 -6.76
N THR A 73 -16.44 5.15 -7.02
CA THR A 73 -16.49 4.08 -6.01
C THR A 73 -15.66 4.45 -4.77
N PRO A 74 -16.24 4.39 -3.56
CA PRO A 74 -15.51 4.63 -2.32
C PRO A 74 -14.35 3.65 -2.15
N CYS A 75 -13.16 4.16 -1.82
CA CYS A 75 -12.05 3.31 -1.42
C CYS A 75 -12.17 3.05 0.09
N ALA A 76 -12.09 1.78 0.52
CA ALA A 76 -12.11 1.48 1.94
C ALA A 76 -10.85 2.05 2.63
N GLY A 77 -11.05 2.87 3.68
CA GLY A 77 -10.00 3.51 4.45
C GLY A 77 -10.33 4.96 4.81
N VAL A 78 -9.39 5.63 5.49
CA VAL A 78 -9.44 7.07 5.76
C VAL A 78 -8.26 7.71 5.04
N PHE A 79 -8.55 8.70 4.21
CA PHE A 79 -7.57 9.32 3.31
C PHE A 79 -7.62 10.84 3.46
N GLU A 80 -6.44 11.45 3.44
CA GLU A 80 -6.30 12.89 3.25
C GLU A 80 -6.63 13.25 1.79
N ALA A 81 -6.96 14.52 1.54
CA ALA A 81 -7.25 14.97 0.17
C ALA A 81 -6.03 14.89 -0.77
N GLN A 82 -4.82 14.95 -0.22
CA GLN A 82 -3.55 14.96 -0.94
C GLN A 82 -2.55 14.00 -0.30
N PRO A 83 -1.59 13.44 -1.08
CA PRO A 83 -0.55 12.60 -0.51
C PRO A 83 0.39 13.43 0.37
N GLY A 84 0.80 12.85 1.50
CA GLY A 84 1.86 13.42 2.33
C GLY A 84 3.22 13.37 1.62
N THR A 85 4.14 14.23 2.03
CA THR A 85 5.48 14.35 1.42
C THR A 85 6.58 13.61 2.18
N TRP A 86 6.23 12.76 3.17
CA TRP A 86 7.22 12.10 4.03
C TRP A 86 8.18 11.19 3.26
N GLY A 87 7.69 10.37 2.34
CA GLY A 87 8.51 9.44 1.54
C GLY A 87 9.29 8.43 2.38
N ALA A 88 10.38 7.88 1.84
CA ALA A 88 11.22 6.88 2.51
C ALA A 88 12.18 7.45 3.58
N ARG A 89 11.75 8.47 4.32
CA ARG A 89 12.52 9.07 5.42
C ARG A 89 12.34 8.28 6.71
N ARG A 90 13.41 8.17 7.49
CA ARG A 90 13.37 7.62 8.85
C ARG A 90 13.43 8.76 9.85
N ARG A 91 12.58 8.74 10.87
CA ARG A 91 12.66 9.65 12.02
C ARG A 91 13.31 8.90 13.18
N PRO A 92 14.53 9.26 13.62
CA PRO A 92 15.10 8.65 14.81
C PRO A 92 14.27 9.05 16.04
N VAL A 93 13.97 8.07 16.89
CA VAL A 93 13.31 8.29 18.18
C VAL A 93 14.34 8.10 19.27
N ARG A 94 14.53 9.10 20.13
CA ARG A 94 15.40 8.99 21.31
C ARG A 94 14.55 8.65 22.52
N LEU A 95 14.52 7.37 22.89
CA LEU A 95 13.67 6.88 23.98
C LEU A 95 13.90 7.62 25.32
N ARG A 96 15.13 8.07 25.60
CA ARG A 96 15.44 8.89 26.78
C ARG A 96 14.68 10.22 26.87
N GLN A 97 14.15 10.74 25.76
CA GLN A 97 13.35 11.97 25.74
C GLN A 97 11.89 11.74 26.17
N TYR A 98 11.51 10.49 26.42
CA TYR A 98 10.16 10.06 26.81
C TYR A 98 10.18 9.14 28.04
N ALA A 99 11.31 9.07 28.74
CA ALA A 99 11.42 8.36 30.01
C ALA A 99 11.27 9.41 31.12
N ASP A 100 10.18 9.32 31.87
CA ASP A 100 9.98 10.09 33.10
C ASP A 100 11.00 9.68 34.18
#